data_AF-A0A382YT00-F1
#
_entry.id   AF-A0A382YT00-F1
#
_cell.length_a   1.000
_cell.length_b   1.000
_cell.length_c   1.000
_cell.angle_alpha   90.00
_cell.angle_beta   90.00
_cell.angle_gamma   90.00
#
_symmetry.space_group_name_H-M   'P 1'
#
loop_
_entity.id
_entity.type
_entity.pdbx_description
1 polymer ?
#
loop_
_entity_poly.entity_id
_entity_poly.type
_entity_poly.pdbx_seq_one_letter_code
_entity_poly.pdbx_strand_id
1 'polypeptide(L)'
;EKHFVTGDAGMFDQRPILHRSFLFPIEVRPNGTEVFIRVQTNGAAKIPIALWGERGFFEADEPVLVKFGLISGAILFVALYNLLIFVWTRERWYLSYVVYVSSAGLLLSTLDGLTYQFIWPNQPGWHAMSTSFLVPATAVAALWFTLEFLDLKSRGSWYFSLARIGIIAGILMTGLSLVLPYSVSLTMSVPGLLIPAIFLCLICGAHLWRSGYLPARYYLLSWLVFLLGGAAKGLNLFGVFPSFFLIDDGIQLGFALQALLL
;
A
#
# COMPACT_ATOMS: atom_id res chain seq x y z
N GLU A 1 -25.52 -24.54 -17.60
CA GLU A 1 -25.40 -23.27 -16.87
C GLU A 1 -24.01 -23.23 -16.26
N LYS A 2 -23.16 -22.25 -16.62
CA LYS A 2 -21.80 -22.14 -16.01
C LYS A 2 -21.94 -21.28 -14.76
N HIS A 3 -21.57 -21.83 -13.61
CA HIS A 3 -21.61 -21.14 -12.32
C HIS A 3 -20.21 -21.11 -11.73
N PHE A 4 -19.74 -19.91 -11.36
CA PHE A 4 -18.43 -19.70 -10.76
C PHE A 4 -18.59 -19.08 -9.38
N VAL A 5 -17.88 -19.64 -8.39
CA VAL A 5 -17.82 -19.09 -7.02
C VAL A 5 -16.35 -18.82 -6.74
N THR A 6 -16.01 -17.56 -6.50
CA THR A 6 -14.64 -17.11 -6.22
C THR A 6 -14.67 -15.93 -5.25
N GLY A 7 -13.52 -15.60 -4.68
CA GLY A 7 -13.33 -14.46 -3.78
C GLY A 7 -11.89 -14.37 -3.28
N ASP A 8 -11.69 -13.50 -2.31
CA ASP A 8 -10.44 -13.38 -1.53
C ASP A 8 -10.32 -14.43 -0.42
N ALA A 9 -11.45 -15.02 0.02
CA ALA A 9 -11.51 -16.08 1.02
C ALA A 9 -11.17 -17.49 0.48
N GLY A 10 -11.29 -17.72 -0.82
CA GLY A 10 -10.93 -18.98 -1.49
C GLY A 10 -9.48 -18.96 -1.98
N MET A 11 -8.88 -20.13 -2.21
CA MET A 11 -7.50 -20.24 -2.72
C MET A 11 -7.36 -19.59 -4.11
N PHE A 12 -6.20 -19.03 -4.41
CA PHE A 12 -5.98 -18.30 -5.66
C PHE A 12 -6.09 -19.20 -6.91
N ASP A 13 -5.69 -20.47 -6.76
CA ASP A 13 -5.72 -21.49 -7.82
C ASP A 13 -7.13 -21.96 -8.21
N GLN A 14 -8.15 -21.65 -7.39
CA GLN A 14 -9.55 -21.94 -7.69
C GLN A 14 -10.18 -20.92 -8.66
N ARG A 15 -9.46 -19.85 -9.01
CA ARG A 15 -9.93 -18.85 -9.97
C ARG A 15 -10.03 -19.48 -11.36
N PRO A 16 -11.09 -19.18 -12.15
CA PRO A 16 -11.22 -19.70 -13.51
C PRO A 16 -10.05 -19.33 -14.41
N ILE A 17 -9.47 -18.15 -14.19
CA ILE A 17 -8.26 -17.66 -14.85
C ILE A 17 -7.35 -17.08 -13.76
N LEU A 18 -6.10 -17.52 -13.71
CA LEU A 18 -5.10 -17.10 -12.73
C LEU A 18 -4.63 -15.67 -13.01
N HIS A 19 -5.38 -14.71 -12.49
CA HIS A 19 -5.13 -13.29 -12.69
C HIS A 19 -5.47 -12.52 -11.41
N ARG A 20 -4.81 -11.38 -11.15
CA ARG A 20 -5.07 -10.53 -9.97
C ARG A 20 -6.55 -10.08 -9.90
N SER A 21 -7.12 -9.74 -11.05
CA SER A 21 -8.53 -9.38 -11.21
C SER A 21 -9.35 -10.64 -11.42
N PHE A 22 -10.61 -10.62 -11.00
CA PHE A 22 -11.53 -11.73 -11.25
C PHE A 22 -11.97 -11.74 -12.71
N LEU A 23 -11.48 -12.71 -13.48
CA LEU A 23 -11.83 -12.91 -14.88
C LEU A 23 -12.72 -14.15 -15.02
N PHE A 24 -13.80 -14.01 -15.79
CA PHE A 24 -14.76 -15.08 -16.03
C PHE A 24 -14.93 -15.27 -17.55
N PRO A 25 -14.68 -16.48 -18.09
CA PRO A 25 -14.89 -16.73 -19.51
C PRO A 25 -16.39 -16.76 -19.82
N ILE A 26 -16.84 -15.89 -20.72
CA ILE A 26 -18.24 -15.77 -21.13
C ILE A 26 -18.35 -16.12 -22.62
N GLU A 27 -19.26 -17.03 -22.95
CA GLU A 27 -19.64 -17.32 -24.32
C GLU A 27 -20.81 -16.41 -24.73
N VAL A 28 -20.56 -15.51 -25.69
CA VAL A 28 -21.60 -14.62 -26.22
C VAL A 28 -22.41 -15.37 -27.27
N ARG A 29 -23.70 -15.58 -27.00
CA ARG A 29 -24.62 -16.24 -27.93
C ARG A 29 -25.23 -15.21 -28.90
N PRO A 30 -25.62 -15.62 -30.13
CA PRO A 30 -26.24 -14.73 -31.10
C PRO A 30 -27.51 -14.03 -30.59
N ASN A 31 -28.25 -14.68 -29.69
CA ASN A 31 -29.49 -14.15 -29.12
C ASN A 31 -29.27 -13.36 -27.82
N GLY A 32 -28.02 -13.03 -27.50
CA GLY A 32 -27.63 -12.43 -26.22
C GLY A 32 -27.28 -13.48 -25.15
N THR A 33 -26.47 -13.05 -24.19
CA THR A 33 -26.09 -13.84 -23.01
C THR A 33 -26.40 -13.01 -21.76
N GLU A 34 -27.25 -13.53 -20.89
CA GLU A 34 -27.53 -12.91 -19.58
C GLU A 34 -26.50 -13.38 -18.55
N VAL A 35 -26.01 -12.46 -17.74
CA VAL A 35 -25.01 -12.73 -16.70
C VAL A 35 -25.47 -12.10 -15.40
N PHE A 36 -25.63 -12.94 -14.37
CA PHE A 36 -25.97 -12.48 -13.02
C PHE A 36 -24.71 -12.46 -12.15
N ILE A 37 -24.48 -11.35 -11.46
CA ILE A 37 -23.31 -11.15 -10.60
C ILE A 37 -23.81 -10.80 -9.19
N ARG A 38 -23.39 -11.58 -8.21
CA ARG A 38 -23.59 -11.29 -6.79
C ARG A 38 -22.24 -11.02 -6.15
N VAL A 39 -22.09 -9.87 -5.51
CA VAL A 39 -20.86 -9.52 -4.76
C VAL A 39 -21.21 -9.25 -3.30
N GLN A 40 -20.40 -9.82 -2.41
CA GLN A 40 -20.47 -9.60 -0.97
C GLN A 40 -19.08 -9.17 -0.49
N THR A 41 -19.01 -8.07 0.26
CA THR A 41 -17.75 -7.51 0.78
C THR A 41 -17.93 -7.04 2.22
N ASN A 42 -16.88 -7.16 3.02
CA ASN A 42 -16.81 -6.62 4.37
C ASN A 42 -16.16 -5.22 4.41
N GLY A 43 -15.70 -4.70 3.27
CA GLY A 43 -15.08 -3.39 3.12
C GLY A 43 -15.74 -2.54 2.03
N ALA A 44 -15.22 -1.33 1.80
CA ALA A 44 -15.64 -0.51 0.68
C ALA A 44 -15.21 -1.18 -0.63
N ALA A 45 -16.15 -1.40 -1.56
CA ALA A 45 -15.85 -2.00 -2.87
C ALA A 45 -16.32 -1.08 -4.00
N LYS A 46 -15.38 -0.73 -4.87
CA LYS A 46 -15.68 -0.27 -6.24
C LYS A 46 -15.52 -1.50 -7.12
N ILE A 47 -16.59 -1.93 -7.78
CA ILE A 47 -16.63 -3.15 -8.60
C ILE A 47 -16.80 -2.72 -10.05
N PRO A 48 -15.73 -2.25 -10.73
CA PRO A 48 -15.81 -1.94 -12.15
C PRO A 48 -16.01 -3.26 -12.92
N ILE A 49 -17.11 -3.34 -13.65
CA ILE A 49 -17.43 -4.47 -14.52
C ILE A 49 -17.20 -4.03 -15.95
N ALA A 50 -16.35 -4.75 -16.67
CA ALA A 50 -16.08 -4.51 -18.07
C ALA A 50 -16.07 -5.84 -18.83
N LEU A 51 -16.63 -5.83 -20.04
CA LEU A 51 -16.59 -6.96 -20.95
C LEU A 51 -15.46 -6.73 -21.96
N TRP A 52 -14.57 -7.70 -22.10
CA TRP A 52 -13.43 -7.62 -23.02
C TRP A 52 -13.45 -8.80 -23.98
N GLY A 53 -13.04 -8.55 -25.22
CA GLY A 53 -12.56 -9.62 -26.09
C GLY A 53 -11.21 -10.12 -25.59
N GLU A 54 -10.92 -11.41 -25.74
CA GLU A 54 -9.71 -12.05 -25.18
C GLU A 54 -8.43 -11.29 -25.55
N ARG A 55 -8.24 -11.00 -26.84
CA ARG A 55 -7.07 -10.24 -27.32
C ARG A 55 -7.02 -8.82 -26.74
N GLY A 56 -8.14 -8.10 -26.75
CA GLY A 56 -8.22 -6.74 -26.25
C GLY A 56 -7.95 -6.65 -24.74
N PHE A 57 -8.31 -7.69 -23.98
CA PHE A 57 -7.97 -7.79 -22.56
C PHE A 57 -6.45 -7.86 -22.36
N PHE A 58 -5.76 -8.76 -23.07
CA PHE A 58 -4.31 -8.92 -22.93
C PHE A 58 -3.54 -7.66 -23.39
N GLU A 59 -3.96 -7.03 -24.49
CA GLU A 59 -3.35 -5.77 -24.97
C GLU A 59 -3.53 -4.62 -23.95
N ALA A 60 -4.65 -4.61 -23.21
CA ALA A 60 -4.90 -3.62 -22.16
C ALA A 60 -4.18 -3.95 -20.83
N ASP A 61 -4.01 -5.23 -20.49
CA ASP A 61 -3.43 -5.65 -19.20
C ASP A 61 -1.89 -5.66 -19.21
N GLU A 62 -1.26 -5.94 -20.36
CA GLU A 62 0.21 -5.95 -20.52
C GLU A 62 0.91 -4.68 -20.02
N PRO A 63 0.55 -3.45 -20.44
CA PRO A 63 1.19 -2.23 -19.94
C PRO A 63 0.99 -2.03 -18.44
N VAL A 64 -0.11 -2.54 -17.89
CA VAL A 64 -0.40 -2.47 -16.46
C VAL A 64 0.54 -3.39 -15.68
N LEU A 65 0.77 -4.62 -16.16
CA LEU A 65 1.74 -5.54 -15.56
C LEU A 65 3.17 -5.00 -15.62
N VAL A 66 3.59 -4.46 -16.76
CA VAL A 66 4.93 -3.84 -16.91
C VAL A 66 5.12 -2.70 -15.90
N LYS A 67 4.12 -1.83 -15.75
CA LYS A 67 4.12 -0.75 -14.77
C LYS A 67 4.30 -1.27 -13.34
N PHE A 68 3.53 -2.27 -12.93
CA PHE A 68 3.67 -2.84 -11.59
C PHE A 68 5.05 -3.49 -11.38
N GLY A 69 5.55 -4.21 -12.37
CA GLY A 69 6.90 -4.77 -12.34
C GLY A 69 7.98 -3.69 -12.14
N LEU A 70 7.88 -2.58 -12.87
CA LEU A 70 8.81 -1.45 -12.73
C LEU A 70 8.73 -0.78 -11.35
N ILE A 71 7.52 -0.49 -10.86
CA ILE A 71 7.33 0.18 -9.56
C ILE A 71 7.79 -0.73 -8.41
N SER A 72 7.32 -1.98 -8.38
CA SER A 72 7.72 -2.95 -7.35
C SER A 72 9.21 -3.25 -7.41
N GLY A 73 9.79 -3.34 -8.62
CA GLY A 73 11.22 -3.51 -8.83
C GLY A 73 12.05 -2.33 -8.33
N ALA A 74 11.60 -1.09 -8.57
CA ALA A 74 12.26 0.12 -8.07
C ALA A 74 12.23 0.18 -6.53
N ILE A 75 11.08 -0.11 -5.91
CA ILE A 75 10.94 -0.18 -4.45
C ILE A 75 11.86 -1.25 -3.86
N LEU A 76 11.89 -2.44 -4.47
CA LEU A 76 12.76 -3.53 -4.04
C LEU A 76 14.23 -3.15 -4.19
N PHE A 77 14.62 -2.50 -5.29
CA PHE A 77 15.98 -2.02 -5.50
C PHE A 77 16.38 -1.02 -4.42
N VAL A 78 15.56 -0.01 -4.13
CA VAL A 78 15.82 0.97 -3.08
C VAL A 78 15.97 0.28 -1.71
N ALA A 79 15.09 -0.67 -1.38
CA ALA A 79 15.16 -1.41 -0.13
C ALA A 79 16.45 -2.24 -0.03
N LEU A 80 16.82 -2.98 -1.07
CA LEU A 80 18.06 -3.78 -1.08
C LEU A 80 19.30 -2.90 -1.05
N TYR A 81 19.32 -1.81 -1.81
CA TYR A 81 20.43 -0.85 -1.82
C TYR A 81 20.66 -0.24 -0.43
N ASN A 82 19.59 0.22 0.23
CA ASN A 82 19.68 0.76 1.58
C ASN A 82 20.03 -0.31 2.63
N LEU A 83 19.61 -1.56 2.42
CA LEU A 83 20.00 -2.67 3.29
C LEU A 83 21.51 -2.94 3.17
N LEU A 84 22.07 -2.90 1.97
CA LEU A 84 23.51 -2.99 1.77
C LEU A 84 24.22 -1.83 2.48
N ILE A 85 23.77 -0.58 2.30
CA ILE A 85 24.37 0.55 3.02
C ILE A 85 24.29 0.36 4.53
N PHE A 86 23.17 -0.15 5.07
CA PHE A 86 23.06 -0.49 6.49
C PHE A 86 24.10 -1.53 6.92
N VAL A 87 24.30 -2.60 6.16
CA VAL A 87 25.29 -3.63 6.51
C VAL A 87 26.70 -3.04 6.58
N TRP A 88 27.02 -2.08 5.71
CA TRP A 88 28.32 -1.42 5.63
C TRP A 88 28.52 -0.33 6.70
N THR A 89 27.53 0.56 6.86
CA THR A 89 27.63 1.74 7.75
C THR A 89 27.17 1.44 9.18
N ARG A 90 26.27 0.45 9.35
CA ARG A 90 25.53 0.14 10.58
C ARG A 90 24.75 1.31 11.18
N GLU A 91 24.45 2.31 10.34
CA GLU A 91 23.63 3.46 10.73
C GLU A 91 22.15 3.07 10.76
N ARG A 92 21.51 3.24 11.91
CA ARG A 92 20.16 2.69 12.19
C ARG A 92 19.07 3.26 11.29
N TRP A 93 19.24 4.49 10.80
CA TRP A 93 18.26 5.14 9.94
C TRP A 93 18.11 4.43 8.59
N TYR A 94 19.17 3.79 8.07
CA TYR A 94 19.04 2.96 6.86
C TYR A 94 18.19 1.72 7.11
N LEU A 95 18.34 1.06 8.27
CA LEU A 95 17.52 -0.10 8.62
C LEU A 95 16.05 0.28 8.78
N SER A 96 15.77 1.37 9.52
CA SER A 96 14.39 1.83 9.70
C SER A 96 13.76 2.26 8.38
N TYR A 97 14.54 2.82 7.46
CA TYR A 97 14.11 3.12 6.09
C TYR A 97 13.77 1.86 5.28
N VAL A 98 14.62 0.83 5.30
CA VAL A 98 14.34 -0.45 4.63
C VAL A 98 13.05 -1.07 5.13
N VAL A 99 12.83 -1.07 6.46
CA VAL A 99 11.61 -1.60 7.07
C VAL A 99 10.39 -0.78 6.67
N TYR A 100 10.50 0.55 6.63
CA TYR A 100 9.42 1.43 6.13
C TYR A 100 9.10 1.17 4.66
N VAL A 101 10.11 1.22 3.78
CA VAL A 101 9.91 1.08 2.34
C VAL A 101 9.35 -0.30 1.99
N SER A 102 9.85 -1.35 2.65
CA SER A 102 9.38 -2.72 2.44
C SER A 102 7.95 -2.92 2.94
N SER A 103 7.61 -2.43 4.14
CA SER A 103 6.25 -2.57 4.69
C SER A 103 5.21 -1.79 3.89
N ALA A 104 5.52 -0.54 3.52
CA ALA A 104 4.64 0.27 2.67
C ALA A 104 4.52 -0.32 1.25
N GLY A 105 5.62 -0.78 0.66
CA GLY A 105 5.61 -1.45 -0.65
C GLY A 105 4.78 -2.73 -0.65
N LEU A 106 4.89 -3.55 0.40
CA LEU A 106 4.05 -4.74 0.59
C LEU A 106 2.58 -4.38 0.81
N LEU A 107 2.27 -3.34 1.58
CA LEU A 107 0.90 -2.86 1.78
C LEU A 107 0.27 -2.44 0.45
N LEU A 108 0.95 -1.58 -0.32
CA LEU A 108 0.45 -1.13 -1.63
C LEU A 108 0.28 -2.30 -2.61
N SER A 109 1.27 -3.20 -2.68
CA SER A 109 1.18 -4.40 -3.53
C SER A 109 0.04 -5.33 -3.12
N THR A 110 -0.30 -5.36 -1.83
CA THR A 110 -1.44 -6.15 -1.31
C THR A 110 -2.77 -5.52 -1.69
N LEU A 111 -2.88 -4.19 -1.63
CA LEU A 111 -4.07 -3.47 -2.09
C LEU A 111 -4.31 -3.64 -3.60
N ASP A 112 -3.25 -3.80 -4.40
CA ASP A 112 -3.34 -4.07 -5.84
C ASP A 112 -3.54 -5.56 -6.19
N GLY A 113 -3.57 -6.45 -5.19
CA GLY A 113 -3.76 -7.90 -5.36
C GLY A 113 -2.54 -8.67 -5.86
N LEU A 114 -1.40 -7.99 -6.04
CA LEU A 114 -0.16 -8.60 -6.55
C LEU A 114 0.44 -9.60 -5.56
N THR A 115 0.37 -9.31 -4.26
CA THR A 115 0.95 -10.20 -3.25
C THR A 115 0.20 -11.53 -3.16
N TYR A 116 -1.12 -11.52 -3.38
CA TYR A 116 -1.88 -12.76 -3.44
C TYR A 116 -1.53 -13.57 -4.68
N GLN A 117 -1.29 -12.93 -5.83
CA GLN A 117 -0.88 -13.64 -7.04
C GLN A 117 0.54 -14.21 -6.95
N PHE A 118 1.51 -13.47 -6.40
CA PHE A 118 2.94 -13.81 -6.53
C PHE A 118 3.65 -14.23 -5.24
N ILE A 119 3.22 -13.76 -4.07
CA ILE A 119 3.95 -14.00 -2.80
C ILE A 119 3.31 -15.11 -1.98
N TRP A 120 1.97 -15.09 -1.82
CA TRP A 120 1.26 -16.06 -0.98
C TRP A 120 -0.04 -16.61 -1.61
N PRO A 121 -0.01 -17.13 -2.85
CA PRO A 121 -1.21 -17.61 -3.57
C PRO A 121 -1.98 -18.73 -2.86
N ASN A 122 -1.28 -19.51 -2.05
CA ASN A 122 -1.84 -20.67 -1.37
C ASN A 122 -2.26 -20.36 0.09
N GLN A 123 -2.26 -19.09 0.51
CA GLN A 123 -2.57 -18.69 1.88
C GLN A 123 -3.72 -17.65 1.94
N PRO A 124 -4.97 -18.04 1.62
CA PRO A 124 -6.13 -17.14 1.67
C PRO A 124 -6.35 -16.55 3.06
N GLY A 125 -6.12 -17.35 4.12
CA GLY A 125 -6.24 -16.88 5.50
C GLY A 125 -5.29 -15.71 5.81
N TRP A 126 -4.02 -15.81 5.39
CA TRP A 126 -3.07 -14.70 5.51
C TRP A 126 -3.47 -13.52 4.64
N HIS A 127 -3.86 -13.74 3.38
CA HIS A 127 -4.29 -12.66 2.50
C HIS A 127 -5.43 -11.84 3.12
N ALA A 128 -6.44 -12.51 3.69
CA ALA A 128 -7.59 -11.86 4.33
C ALA A 128 -7.21 -10.97 5.53
N MET A 129 -6.17 -11.30 6.28
CA MET A 129 -5.69 -10.49 7.43
C MET A 129 -4.51 -9.57 7.08
N SER A 130 -3.83 -9.80 5.96
CA SER A 130 -2.56 -9.16 5.62
C SER A 130 -2.66 -7.63 5.57
N THR A 131 -3.73 -7.07 4.99
CA THR A 131 -3.94 -5.62 4.97
C THR A 131 -4.14 -5.05 6.38
N SER A 132 -4.96 -5.70 7.22
CA SER A 132 -5.18 -5.30 8.62
C SER A 132 -3.91 -5.33 9.46
N PHE A 133 -2.98 -6.24 9.14
CA PHE A 133 -1.66 -6.32 9.76
C PHE A 133 -0.68 -5.27 9.22
N LEU A 134 -0.62 -5.11 7.89
CA LEU A 134 0.35 -4.25 7.23
C LEU A 134 0.07 -2.76 7.44
N VAL A 135 -1.19 -2.34 7.62
CA VAL A 135 -1.55 -0.94 7.90
C VAL A 135 -0.87 -0.40 9.18
N PRO A 136 -1.11 -0.99 10.37
CA PRO A 136 -0.44 -0.52 11.59
C PRO A 136 1.07 -0.79 11.58
N ALA A 137 1.53 -1.89 10.97
CA ALA A 137 2.96 -2.17 10.84
C ALA A 137 3.70 -1.09 10.03
N THR A 138 3.09 -0.64 8.92
CA THR A 138 3.63 0.44 8.08
C THR A 138 3.65 1.77 8.84
N ALA A 139 2.62 2.06 9.63
CA ALA A 139 2.59 3.27 10.47
C ALA A 139 3.72 3.26 11.52
N VAL A 140 3.96 2.11 12.17
CA VAL A 140 5.10 1.93 13.10
C VAL A 140 6.42 2.15 12.37
N ALA A 141 6.60 1.54 11.20
CA ALA A 141 7.83 1.65 10.43
C ALA A 141 8.09 3.09 9.98
N ALA A 142 7.05 3.81 9.54
CA ALA A 142 7.13 5.22 9.16
C ALA A 142 7.53 6.12 10.34
N LEU A 143 6.93 5.92 11.51
CA LEU A 143 7.29 6.66 12.72
C LEU A 143 8.73 6.36 13.16
N TRP A 144 9.14 5.08 13.12
CA TRP A 144 10.50 4.71 13.46
C TRP A 144 11.53 5.28 12.49
N PHE A 145 11.25 5.24 11.18
CA PHE A 145 12.07 5.90 10.17
C PHE A 145 12.20 7.40 10.45
N THR A 146 11.09 8.08 10.74
CA THR A 146 11.07 9.51 11.06
C THR A 146 11.94 9.84 12.28
N LEU A 147 11.85 9.04 13.33
CA LEU A 147 12.62 9.21 14.56
C LEU A 147 14.13 9.14 14.29
N GLU A 148 14.57 8.15 13.51
CA GLU A 148 15.99 7.92 13.21
C GLU A 148 16.51 8.92 12.17
N PHE A 149 15.79 9.16 11.07
CA PHE A 149 16.24 10.03 9.97
C PHE A 149 16.36 11.50 10.40
N LEU A 150 15.38 11.99 11.17
CA LEU A 150 15.40 13.36 11.68
C LEU A 150 16.20 13.52 12.99
N ASP A 151 16.74 12.41 13.51
CA ASP A 151 17.41 12.32 14.80
C ASP A 151 16.61 13.03 15.91
N LEU A 152 15.34 12.66 16.05
CA LEU A 152 14.41 13.32 16.97
C LEU A 152 14.77 13.06 18.45
N LYS A 153 15.50 11.98 18.71
CA LYS A 153 15.95 11.60 20.05
C LYS A 153 16.93 12.61 20.62
N SER A 154 17.94 13.02 19.85
CA SER A 154 18.96 13.97 20.30
C SER A 154 18.38 15.39 20.51
N ARG A 155 17.28 15.69 19.81
CA ARG A 155 16.60 17.00 19.83
C ARG A 155 15.62 17.19 20.99
N GLY A 156 15.34 16.13 21.78
CA GLY A 156 14.66 16.23 23.08
C GLY A 156 13.26 16.85 23.07
N SER A 157 12.47 16.67 22.00
CA SER A 157 11.20 17.37 21.83
C SER A 157 9.95 16.52 22.11
N TRP A 158 8.81 17.17 22.32
CA TRP A 158 7.49 16.56 22.51
C TRP A 158 7.12 15.56 21.41
N TYR A 159 7.56 15.80 20.16
CA TYR A 159 7.31 14.90 19.04
C TYR A 159 8.03 13.55 19.18
N PHE A 160 9.17 13.47 19.87
CA PHE A 160 9.83 12.19 20.16
C PHE A 160 8.95 11.32 21.06
N SER A 161 8.41 11.91 22.14
CA SER A 161 7.49 11.21 23.06
C SER A 161 6.22 10.75 22.35
N LEU A 162 5.63 11.61 21.51
CA LEU A 162 4.43 11.27 20.76
C LEU A 162 4.66 10.17 19.72
N ALA A 163 5.77 10.24 18.99
CA ALA A 163 6.15 9.19 18.04
C ALA A 163 6.40 7.85 18.74
N ARG A 164 7.02 7.86 19.92
CA ARG A 164 7.22 6.65 20.73
C ARG A 164 5.91 6.05 21.21
N ILE A 165 4.96 6.87 21.66
CA ILE A 165 3.60 6.41 22.02
C ILE A 165 2.92 5.80 20.80
N GLY A 166 3.00 6.47 19.64
CA GLY A 166 2.48 5.96 18.38
C GLY A 166 3.09 4.62 17.96
N ILE A 167 4.41 4.44 18.12
CA ILE A 167 5.08 3.16 17.84
C ILE A 167 4.57 2.06 18.78
N ILE A 168 4.47 2.32 20.08
CA ILE A 168 3.98 1.33 21.06
C ILE A 168 2.53 0.95 20.74
N ALA A 169 1.67 1.96 20.53
CA ALA A 169 0.27 1.74 20.14
C ALA A 169 0.17 0.95 18.82
N GLY A 170 1.02 1.27 17.85
CA GLY A 170 1.04 0.59 16.56
C GLY A 170 1.53 -0.85 16.62
N ILE A 171 2.53 -1.15 17.45
CA ILE A 171 2.97 -2.54 17.69
C ILE A 171 1.84 -3.34 18.34
N LEU A 172 1.16 -2.76 19.33
CA LEU A 172 0.00 -3.38 19.96
C LEU A 172 -1.13 -3.63 18.95
N MET A 173 -1.47 -2.63 18.13
CA MET A 173 -2.50 -2.77 17.09
C MET A 173 -2.11 -3.80 16.02
N THR A 174 -0.82 -3.88 15.66
CA THR A 174 -0.31 -4.90 14.72
C THR A 174 -0.50 -6.29 15.31
N GLY A 175 -0.19 -6.51 16.59
CA GLY A 175 -0.46 -7.79 17.27
C GLY A 175 -1.96 -8.10 17.36
N LEU A 176 -2.78 -7.11 17.73
CA LEU A 176 -4.23 -7.24 17.84
C LEU A 176 -4.91 -7.52 16.49
N SER A 177 -4.34 -7.03 15.37
CA SER A 177 -4.88 -7.26 14.03
C SER A 177 -4.98 -8.74 13.64
N LEU A 178 -4.18 -9.61 14.27
CA LEU A 178 -4.19 -11.06 14.04
C LEU A 178 -5.40 -11.76 14.68
N VAL A 179 -6.09 -11.09 15.61
CA VAL A 179 -7.21 -11.66 16.37
C VAL A 179 -8.52 -10.91 16.09
N LEU A 180 -8.43 -9.61 15.81
CA LEU A 180 -9.61 -8.78 15.56
C LEU A 180 -10.22 -9.05 14.18
N PRO A 181 -11.55 -8.89 14.03
CA PRO A 181 -12.18 -8.87 12.72
C PRO A 181 -11.57 -7.79 11.82
N TYR A 182 -11.41 -8.10 10.54
CA TYR A 182 -10.81 -7.22 9.52
C TYR A 182 -11.34 -5.77 9.57
N SER A 183 -12.66 -5.62 9.59
CA SER A 183 -13.34 -4.32 9.59
C SER A 183 -13.05 -3.51 10.86
N VAL A 184 -13.06 -4.17 12.03
CA VAL A 184 -12.76 -3.53 13.32
C VAL A 184 -11.30 -3.08 13.36
N SER A 185 -10.38 -3.96 12.95
CA SER A 185 -8.95 -3.65 12.93
C SER A 185 -8.64 -2.44 12.05
N LEU A 186 -9.21 -2.35 10.84
CA LEU A 186 -8.99 -1.21 9.96
C LEU A 186 -9.67 0.07 10.46
N THR A 187 -10.91 -0.03 10.95
CA THR A 187 -11.64 1.13 11.50
C THR A 187 -10.93 1.74 12.70
N MET A 188 -10.19 0.95 13.47
CA MET A 188 -9.35 1.46 14.56
C MET A 188 -7.98 1.95 14.06
N SER A 189 -7.30 1.16 13.23
CA SER A 189 -5.90 1.42 12.85
C SER A 189 -5.76 2.60 11.89
N VAL A 190 -6.69 2.79 10.96
CA VAL A 190 -6.57 3.88 9.97
C VAL A 190 -6.72 5.26 10.62
N PRO A 191 -7.85 5.61 11.26
CA PRO A 191 -8.01 6.92 11.90
C PRO A 191 -7.24 7.05 13.22
N GLY A 192 -7.05 5.95 13.96
CA GLY A 192 -6.40 5.99 15.27
C GLY A 192 -4.87 5.98 15.23
N LEU A 193 -4.27 5.52 14.11
CA LEU A 193 -2.82 5.35 14.03
C LEU A 193 -2.23 5.85 12.71
N LEU A 194 -2.68 5.34 11.56
CA LEU A 194 -2.07 5.67 10.26
C LEU A 194 -2.17 7.18 9.94
N ILE A 195 -3.36 7.75 10.05
CA ILE A 195 -3.60 9.18 9.79
C ILE A 195 -2.79 10.05 10.78
N PRO A 196 -2.88 9.85 12.11
CA PRO A 196 -2.04 10.57 13.08
C PRO A 196 -0.55 10.43 12.82
N ALA A 197 -0.06 9.24 12.44
CA ALA A 197 1.34 9.01 12.13
C ALA A 197 1.81 9.87 10.95
N ILE A 198 1.04 9.91 9.86
CA ILE A 198 1.32 10.76 8.70
C ILE A 198 1.39 12.24 9.10
N PHE A 199 0.41 12.73 9.88
CA PHE A 199 0.43 14.11 10.35
C PHE A 199 1.63 14.40 11.24
N LEU A 200 1.99 13.48 12.14
CA LEU A 200 3.17 13.62 12.99
C LEU A 200 4.45 13.68 12.16
N CYS A 201 4.61 12.82 11.16
CA CYS A 201 5.74 12.82 10.22
C CYS A 201 5.89 14.20 9.54
N LEU A 202 4.79 14.76 9.03
CA LEU A 202 4.77 16.07 8.38
C LEU A 202 5.08 17.22 9.35
N ILE A 203 4.47 17.21 10.54
CA ILE A 203 4.69 18.24 11.56
C ILE A 203 6.16 18.24 12.00
N CYS A 204 6.76 17.05 12.21
CA CYS A 204 8.17 16.92 12.55
C CYS A 204 9.06 17.48 11.44
N GLY A 205 8.83 17.07 10.19
CA GLY A 205 9.57 17.60 9.04
C GLY A 205 9.47 19.12 8.94
N ALA A 206 8.25 19.66 9.01
CA ALA A 206 7.97 21.09 8.86
C ALA A 206 8.62 21.92 9.96
N HIS A 207 8.55 21.44 11.21
CA HIS A 207 9.18 22.10 12.34
C HIS A 207 10.71 22.13 12.19
N LEU A 208 11.34 21.00 11.87
CA LEU A 208 12.80 20.93 11.72
C LEU A 208 13.32 21.72 10.53
N TRP A 209 12.56 21.76 9.43
CA TRP A 209 12.90 22.60 8.29
C TRP A 209 12.90 24.09 8.67
N ARG A 210 11.90 24.55 9.42
CA ARG A 210 11.87 25.93 9.97
C ARG A 210 13.02 26.21 10.92
N SER A 211 13.51 25.21 11.64
CA SER A 211 14.71 25.32 12.49
C SER A 211 16.04 25.32 11.72
N GLY A 212 16.01 25.28 10.38
CA GLY A 212 17.21 25.33 9.53
C GLY A 212 17.89 23.98 9.27
N TYR A 213 17.27 22.85 9.64
CA TYR A 213 17.84 21.53 9.39
C TYR A 213 17.67 21.12 7.92
N LEU A 214 18.75 21.22 7.14
CA LEU A 214 18.77 20.95 5.70
C LEU A 214 18.18 19.58 5.31
N PRO A 215 18.50 18.45 5.99
CA PRO A 215 17.93 17.15 5.65
C PRO A 215 16.41 17.08 5.77
N ALA A 216 15.78 17.90 6.63
CA ALA A 216 14.32 17.94 6.74
C ALA A 216 13.63 18.46 5.48
N ARG A 217 14.32 19.24 4.63
CA ARG A 217 13.76 19.70 3.35
C ARG A 217 13.53 18.54 2.39
N TYR A 218 14.51 17.67 2.22
CA TYR A 218 14.40 16.50 1.33
C TYR A 218 13.34 15.52 1.85
N TYR A 219 13.30 15.32 3.16
CA TYR A 219 12.26 14.53 3.82
C TYR A 219 10.85 15.07 3.57
N LEU A 220 10.62 16.37 3.77
CA LEU A 220 9.30 16.95 3.51
C LEU A 220 8.90 16.87 2.04
N LEU A 221 9.83 17.14 1.13
CA LEU A 221 9.57 17.06 -0.30
C LEU A 221 9.15 15.64 -0.70
N SER A 222 9.85 14.61 -0.19
CA SER A 222 9.51 13.23 -0.49
C SER A 222 8.12 12.84 0.07
N TRP A 223 7.79 13.23 1.29
CA TRP A 223 6.46 13.03 1.87
C TRP A 223 5.35 13.76 1.12
N LEU A 224 5.59 14.98 0.64
CA LEU A 224 4.61 15.74 -0.14
C LEU A 224 4.30 15.05 -1.47
N VAL A 225 5.32 14.52 -2.16
CA VAL A 225 5.12 13.78 -3.43
C VAL A 225 4.26 12.53 -3.20
N PHE A 226 4.51 11.78 -2.13
CA PHE A 226 3.68 10.64 -1.74
C PHE A 226 2.22 11.04 -1.45
N LEU A 227 2.02 12.13 -0.70
CA LEU A 227 0.68 12.60 -0.34
C LEU A 227 -0.10 13.16 -1.53
N LEU A 228 0.57 13.84 -2.46
CA LEU A 228 -0.06 14.28 -3.71
C LEU A 228 -0.55 13.07 -4.53
N GLY A 229 0.25 12.01 -4.58
CA GLY A 229 -0.14 10.73 -5.19
C GLY A 229 -1.36 10.10 -4.52
N GLY A 230 -1.37 10.07 -3.18
CA GLY A 230 -2.52 9.59 -2.40
C GLY A 230 -3.78 10.44 -2.58
N ALA A 231 -3.63 11.76 -2.61
CA ALA A 231 -4.73 12.70 -2.83
C ALA A 231 -5.33 12.55 -4.24
N ALA A 232 -4.50 12.37 -5.27
CA ALA A 232 -4.97 12.11 -6.63
C ALA A 232 -5.83 10.84 -6.69
N LYS A 233 -5.36 9.73 -6.09
CA LYS A 233 -6.11 8.47 -6.02
C LYS A 233 -7.39 8.61 -5.20
N GLY A 234 -7.35 9.36 -4.10
CA GLY A 234 -8.54 9.67 -3.29
C GLY A 234 -9.60 10.43 -4.08
N LEU A 235 -9.21 11.46 -4.84
CA LEU A 235 -10.11 12.28 -5.66
C LEU A 235 -10.73 11.49 -6.83
N ASN A 236 -10.00 10.52 -7.40
CA ASN A 236 -10.56 9.56 -8.36
C ASN A 236 -11.71 8.74 -7.77
N LEU A 237 -11.57 8.33 -6.51
CA LEU A 237 -12.60 7.53 -5.84
C LEU A 237 -13.92 8.30 -5.71
N PHE A 238 -13.86 9.62 -5.55
CA PHE A 238 -15.01 10.53 -5.54
C PHE A 238 -15.51 10.95 -6.93
N GLY A 239 -14.89 10.47 -8.01
CA GLY A 239 -15.30 10.75 -9.38
C GLY A 239 -15.01 12.17 -9.86
N VAL A 240 -14.12 12.91 -9.18
CA VAL A 240 -13.80 14.30 -9.50
C VAL A 240 -12.98 14.43 -10.79
N PHE A 241 -12.17 13.41 -11.12
CA PHE A 241 -11.31 13.40 -12.30
C PHE A 241 -11.59 12.21 -13.21
N PRO A 242 -11.41 12.36 -14.54
CA PRO A 242 -11.34 11.23 -15.45
C PRO A 242 -10.17 10.31 -15.04
N SER A 243 -10.39 9.01 -15.07
CA SER A 243 -9.37 8.00 -14.78
C SER A 243 -8.28 8.04 -15.85
N PHE A 244 -7.08 8.47 -15.46
CA PHE A 244 -5.85 8.29 -16.23
C PHE A 244 -4.73 7.81 -15.31
N PHE A 245 -3.70 7.20 -15.91
CA PHE A 245 -2.58 6.54 -15.23
C PHE A 245 -2.04 7.25 -13.98
N LEU A 246 -1.81 8.57 -14.07
CA LEU A 246 -1.22 9.37 -12.99
C LEU A 246 -2.14 9.51 -11.77
N ILE A 247 -3.44 9.31 -11.96
CA ILE A 247 -4.46 9.41 -10.93
C ILE A 247 -4.78 8.04 -10.33
N ASP A 248 -4.94 7.00 -11.16
CA ASP A 248 -5.30 5.66 -10.67
C ASP A 248 -4.16 5.01 -9.86
N ASP A 249 -2.91 5.21 -10.30
CA ASP A 249 -1.70 4.70 -9.66
C ASP A 249 -0.89 5.79 -8.95
N GLY A 250 -1.51 6.93 -8.69
CA GLY A 250 -0.84 8.10 -8.13
C GLY A 250 -0.12 7.79 -6.82
N ILE A 251 -0.71 6.96 -5.96
CA ILE A 251 -0.10 6.58 -4.67
C ILE A 251 1.15 5.73 -4.85
N GLN A 252 1.16 4.79 -5.81
CA GLN A 252 2.30 3.92 -6.07
C GLN A 252 3.45 4.69 -6.71
N LEU A 253 3.15 5.57 -7.66
CA LEU A 253 4.14 6.46 -8.26
C LEU A 253 4.70 7.46 -7.24
N GLY A 254 3.83 8.08 -6.44
CA GLY A 254 4.22 8.99 -5.38
C GLY A 254 5.12 8.32 -4.35
N PHE A 255 4.81 7.07 -3.99
CA PHE A 255 5.63 6.28 -3.07
C PHE A 255 6.99 5.88 -3.68
N ALA A 256 7.02 5.45 -4.94
CA ALA A 256 8.28 5.15 -5.62
C ALA A 256 9.18 6.39 -5.73
N LEU A 257 8.61 7.55 -6.06
CA LEU A 257 9.34 8.81 -6.09
C LEU A 257 9.82 9.23 -4.70
N GLN A 258 8.98 9.06 -3.67
CA GLN A 258 9.40 9.29 -2.28
C GLN A 258 10.60 8.41 -1.93
N ALA A 259 10.56 7.14 -2.29
CA ALA A 259 11.61 6.17 -2.02
C ALA A 259 12.93 6.47 -2.78
N LEU A 260 12.86 7.13 -3.94
CA LEU A 260 14.05 7.51 -4.71
C LEU A 260 14.67 8.84 -4.23
N LEU A 261 13.87 9.71 -3.61
CA LEU A 261 14.32 11.02 -3.12
C LEU A 261 15.06 10.95 -1.77
N LEU A 262 14.92 9.83 -1.06
CA LEU A 262 15.49 9.54 0.25
C LEU A 262 16.53 8.42 0.14
#